data_AF-A0A7V8NQ05-F1
#
_entry.id   AF-A0A7V8NQ05-F1
#
_cell.length_a   1.000
_cell.length_b   1.000
_cell.length_c   1.000
_cell.angle_alpha   90.00
_cell.angle_beta   90.00
_cell.angle_gamma   90.00
#
_symmetry.space_group_name_H-M   'P 1'
#
loop_
_entity.id
_entity.type
_entity.pdbx_description
1 polymer ?
#
loop_
_entity_poly.entity_id
_entity_poly.type
_entity_poly.pdbx_seq_one_letter_code
_entity_poly.pdbx_strand_id
1 'polypeptide(L)'
;RLKDHGYLNDQRFAESFAAARLANDQLGRTRVVQDLRERRVAPALAERSVREVYQDVNEEALIEEWIRRKYRSAPRESLFQQDKDLAAAYRRLLRAGFRSGEIVRVLKRFAKNPDLLDSLEPPDEMPRE
;
A
#
# COMPACT_ATOMS: atom_id res chain seq x y z
N ARG A 1 -11.89 3.60 33.55
CA ARG A 1 -10.57 4.10 33.99
C ARG A 1 -9.40 3.26 33.45
N LEU A 2 -9.20 2.00 33.84
CA LEU A 2 -8.10 1.16 33.29
C LEU A 2 -8.20 0.91 31.78
N LYS A 3 -9.41 0.67 31.27
CA LYS A 3 -9.67 0.48 29.83
C LYS A 3 -9.30 1.74 29.03
N ASP A 4 -9.69 2.92 29.50
CA ASP A 4 -9.43 4.19 28.83
C ASP A 4 -7.93 4.49 28.71
N HIS A 5 -7.15 4.17 29.76
CA HIS A 5 -5.69 4.28 29.72
C HIS A 5 -5.04 3.27 28.75
N GLY A 6 -5.58 2.05 28.64
CA GLY A 6 -5.14 1.05 27.67
C GLY A 6 -5.44 1.46 26.22
N TYR A 7 -6.67 1.94 25.96
CA TYR A 7 -7.08 2.39 24.63
C TYR A 7 -6.23 3.57 24.12
N LEU A 8 -5.90 4.52 24.99
CA LEU A 8 -5.03 5.65 24.63
C LEU A 8 -3.61 5.18 24.25
N ASN A 9 -3.11 4.14 24.93
CA ASN A 9 -1.81 3.56 24.62
C ASN A 9 -1.83 2.83 23.28
N ASP A 10 -2.84 1.97 23.07
CA ASP A 10 -2.99 1.22 21.82
C ASP A 10 -3.16 2.14 20.61
N GLN A 11 -3.84 3.28 20.79
CA GLN A 11 -3.98 4.28 19.74
C GLN A 11 -2.64 4.92 19.38
N ARG A 12 -1.91 5.44 20.37
CA ARG A 12 -0.58 6.04 20.14
C ARG A 12 0.39 5.04 19.53
N PHE A 13 0.32 3.80 19.97
CA PHE A 13 1.11 2.71 19.40
C PHE A 13 0.76 2.48 17.93
N ALA A 14 -0.53 2.38 17.59
CA ALA A 14 -0.99 2.13 16.23
C ALA A 14 -0.61 3.26 15.27
N GLU A 15 -0.79 4.52 15.68
CA GLU A 15 -0.38 5.71 14.92
C GLU A 15 1.13 5.72 14.68
N SER A 16 1.92 5.55 15.75
CA SER A 16 3.39 5.56 15.65
C SER A 16 3.91 4.41 14.80
N PHE A 17 3.31 3.22 14.93
CA PHE A 17 3.64 2.07 14.10
C PHE A 17 3.33 2.34 12.63
N ALA A 18 2.14 2.88 12.32
CA ALA A 18 1.75 3.20 10.95
C ALA A 18 2.69 4.25 10.32
N ALA A 19 3.02 5.32 11.07
CA ALA A 19 3.96 6.34 10.62
C ALA A 19 5.35 5.75 10.34
N ALA A 20 5.82 4.84 11.19
CA ALA A 20 7.10 4.17 10.98
C ALA A 20 7.10 3.24 9.75
N ARG A 21 5.99 2.54 9.47
CA ARG A 21 5.85 1.70 8.26
C ARG A 21 5.82 2.54 6.99
N LEU A 22 5.12 3.67 7.03
CA LEU A 22 5.06 4.62 5.92
C LEU A 22 6.47 5.17 5.61
N ALA A 23 7.17 5.71 6.62
CA ALA A 23 8.45 6.38 6.44
C ALA A 23 9.59 5.42 6.03
N ASN A 24 9.63 4.20 6.58
CA ASN A 24 10.79 3.31 6.42
C ASN A 24 10.58 2.22 5.36
N ASP A 25 9.37 1.66 5.30
CA ASP A 25 9.07 0.48 4.50
C ASP A 25 8.25 0.80 3.23
N GLN A 26 7.64 1.99 3.18
CA GLN A 26 6.76 2.43 2.08
C GLN A 26 5.64 1.42 1.81
N LEU A 27 5.01 0.92 2.88
CA LEU A 27 3.92 -0.04 2.76
C LEU A 27 2.59 0.66 2.51
N GLY A 28 1.71 0.02 1.74
CA GLY A 28 0.34 0.46 1.55
C GLY A 28 -0.53 0.22 2.78
N ARG A 29 -1.65 0.94 2.85
CA ARG A 29 -2.55 0.98 4.02
C ARG A 29 -2.98 -0.42 4.46
N THR A 30 -3.34 -1.29 3.52
CA THR A 30 -3.87 -2.63 3.80
C THR A 30 -2.87 -3.50 4.56
N ARG A 31 -1.58 -3.42 4.19
CA ARG A 31 -0.53 -4.21 4.85
C ARG A 31 -0.31 -3.73 6.28
N VAL A 32 -0.33 -2.41 6.51
CA VAL A 32 -0.13 -1.83 7.84
C VAL A 32 -1.30 -2.15 8.77
N VAL A 33 -2.55 -2.10 8.29
CA VAL A 33 -3.71 -2.53 9.07
C VAL A 33 -3.57 -4.00 9.48
N GLN A 34 -3.18 -4.87 8.54
CA GLN A 34 -2.96 -6.29 8.82
C GLN A 34 -1.86 -6.51 9.86
N ASP A 35 -0.74 -5.80 9.73
CA ASP A 35 0.37 -5.85 10.69
C ASP A 35 -0.04 -5.43 12.11
N LEU A 36 -0.93 -4.44 12.24
CA LEU A 36 -1.48 -4.00 13.52
C LEU A 36 -2.43 -5.04 14.13
N ARG A 37 -3.29 -5.66 13.31
CA ARG A 37 -4.20 -6.72 13.74
C ARG A 37 -3.42 -7.95 14.23
N GLU A 38 -2.35 -8.34 13.54
CA GLU A 38 -1.45 -9.42 13.97
C GLU A 38 -0.77 -9.10 15.32
N ARG A 39 -0.55 -7.82 15.59
CA ARG A 39 -0.05 -7.30 16.87
C ARG A 39 -1.14 -7.11 17.93
N ARG A 40 -2.35 -7.64 17.69
CA ARG A 40 -3.51 -7.61 18.59
C ARG A 40 -4.10 -6.22 18.85
N VAL A 41 -3.82 -5.24 18.00
CA VAL A 41 -4.55 -3.97 18.01
C VAL A 41 -5.99 -4.23 17.54
N ALA A 42 -6.97 -3.69 18.27
CA ALA A 42 -8.38 -3.88 17.92
C ALA A 42 -8.65 -3.46 16.45
N PRO A 43 -9.38 -4.26 15.64
CA PRO A 43 -9.53 -4.01 14.20
C PRO A 43 -10.00 -2.60 13.85
N ALA A 44 -11.01 -2.07 14.55
CA ALA A 44 -11.51 -0.72 14.33
C ALA A 44 -10.49 0.37 14.68
N LEU A 45 -9.67 0.15 15.73
CA LEU A 45 -8.61 1.07 16.10
C LEU A 45 -7.46 1.04 15.09
N ALA A 46 -7.08 -0.13 14.60
CA ALA A 46 -6.06 -0.28 13.56
C ALA A 46 -6.48 0.45 12.27
N GLU A 47 -7.72 0.25 11.81
CA GLU A 47 -8.24 0.93 10.63
C GLU A 47 -8.29 2.44 10.78
N ARG A 48 -8.79 2.93 11.92
CA ARG A 48 -8.85 4.37 12.19
C ARG A 48 -7.46 5.00 12.23
N SER A 49 -6.53 4.41 12.98
CA SER A 49 -5.18 4.95 13.15
C SER A 49 -4.42 4.98 11.82
N VAL A 50 -4.53 3.91 11.01
CA VAL A 50 -3.90 3.90 9.68
C VAL A 50 -4.56 4.91 8.74
N ARG A 51 -5.89 5.05 8.79
CA ARG A 51 -6.62 6.06 7.99
C ARG A 51 -6.14 7.46 8.32
N GLU A 52 -6.01 7.81 9.60
CA GLU A 52 -5.54 9.12 10.05
C GLU A 52 -4.10 9.40 9.61
N VAL A 53 -3.19 8.44 9.80
CA VAL A 53 -1.79 8.59 9.39
C VAL A 53 -1.64 8.71 7.87
N TYR A 54 -2.44 7.98 7.10
CA TYR A 54 -2.34 7.96 5.65
C TYR A 54 -3.24 8.97 4.94
N GLN A 55 -4.02 9.79 5.65
CA GLN A 55 -5.09 10.62 5.05
C GLN A 55 -4.57 11.52 3.91
N ASP A 56 -3.38 12.11 4.09
CA ASP A 56 -2.74 13.02 3.13
C ASP A 56 -1.69 12.32 2.25
N VAL A 57 -1.55 10.99 2.34
CA VAL A 57 -0.58 10.23 1.56
C VAL A 57 -1.12 10.02 0.14
N ASN A 58 -0.37 10.55 -0.83
CA ASN A 58 -0.55 10.19 -2.23
C ASN A 58 0.00 8.77 -2.46
N GLU A 59 -0.91 7.80 -2.54
CA GLU A 59 -0.54 6.38 -2.67
C GLU A 59 0.15 6.07 -4.01
N GLU A 60 -0.21 6.74 -5.11
CA GLU A 60 0.48 6.58 -6.39
C GLU A 60 1.94 7.02 -6.30
N ALA A 61 2.21 8.16 -5.67
CA ALA A 61 3.57 8.65 -5.47
C ALA A 61 4.38 7.68 -4.58
N LEU A 62 3.77 7.11 -3.56
CA LEU A 62 4.39 6.11 -2.68
C LEU A 62 4.75 4.82 -3.46
N ILE A 63 3.86 4.36 -4.35
CA ILE A 63 4.13 3.22 -5.23
C ILE A 63 5.30 3.53 -6.18
N GLU A 64 5.32 4.73 -6.78
CA GLU A 64 6.43 5.15 -7.65
C GLU A 64 7.76 5.17 -6.89
N GLU A 65 7.78 5.68 -5.66
CA GLU A 65 8.98 5.70 -4.83
C GLU A 65 9.44 4.28 -4.48
N TRP A 66 8.51 3.40 -4.13
CA TRP A 66 8.79 1.99 -3.87
C TRP A 66 9.43 1.30 -5.09
N ILE A 67 8.89 1.56 -6.29
CA ILE A 67 9.45 1.05 -7.56
C ILE A 67 10.86 1.60 -7.76
N ARG A 68 11.06 2.92 -7.64
CA ARG A 68 12.38 3.55 -7.81
C ARG A 68 13.41 3.00 -6.84
N ARG A 69 13.04 2.78 -5.57
CA ARG A 69 13.93 2.21 -4.56
C ARG A 69 14.33 0.78 -4.92
N LYS A 70 13.38 -0.05 -5.34
CA LYS A 70 13.61 -1.47 -5.62
C LYS A 70 14.35 -1.71 -6.94
N TYR A 71 14.04 -0.93 -7.96
CA TYR A 71 14.57 -1.08 -9.32
C TYR A 71 15.61 0.00 -9.67
N ARG A 72 16.27 0.57 -8.65
CA ARG A 72 17.21 1.69 -8.76
C ARG A 72 18.35 1.53 -9.78
N SER A 73 18.69 0.29 -10.14
CA SER A 73 19.77 -0.03 -11.08
C SER A 73 19.33 -0.04 -12.55
N ALA A 74 18.03 0.02 -12.83
CA ALA A 74 17.48 -0.04 -14.18
C ALA A 74 16.86 1.32 -14.56
N PRO A 75 17.13 1.85 -15.77
CA PRO A 75 16.43 3.01 -16.30
C PRO A 75 14.92 2.78 -16.32
N ARG A 76 14.15 3.84 -16.11
CA ARG A 76 12.67 3.78 -16.04
C ARG A 76 12.08 3.13 -17.29
N GLU A 77 12.61 3.46 -18.45
CA GLU A 77 12.17 3.02 -19.77
C GLU A 77 12.46 1.54 -20.02
N SER A 78 13.36 0.94 -19.22
CA SER A 78 13.72 -0.47 -19.31
C SER A 78 12.97 -1.36 -18.31
N LEU A 79 12.14 -0.78 -17.45
CA LEU A 79 11.37 -1.54 -16.47
C LEU A 79 10.19 -2.26 -17.13
N PHE A 80 9.89 -3.46 -16.61
CA PHE A 80 8.69 -4.23 -16.92
C PHE A 80 8.41 -4.45 -18.42
N GLN A 81 9.46 -4.62 -19.24
CA GLN A 81 9.34 -4.80 -20.68
C GLN A 81 8.69 -6.13 -21.07
N GLN A 82 8.71 -7.11 -20.18
CA GLN A 82 8.09 -8.42 -20.36
C GLN A 82 6.88 -8.55 -19.44
N ASP A 83 5.81 -9.16 -19.94
CA ASP A 83 4.56 -9.37 -19.20
C ASP A 83 4.78 -10.07 -17.86
N LYS A 84 5.72 -11.02 -17.82
CA LYS A 84 6.11 -11.73 -16.59
C LYS A 84 6.67 -10.81 -15.52
N ASP A 85 7.43 -9.78 -15.91
CA ASP A 85 8.07 -8.83 -15.01
C ASP A 85 7.02 -7.85 -14.46
N LEU A 86 6.11 -7.40 -15.33
CA LEU A 86 4.97 -6.56 -14.95
C LEU A 86 4.05 -7.27 -13.97
N ALA A 87 3.63 -8.51 -14.26
CA ALA A 87 2.80 -9.31 -13.37
C ALA A 87 3.51 -9.62 -12.04
N ALA A 88 4.83 -9.82 -12.06
CA ALA A 88 5.60 -10.04 -10.86
C ALA A 88 5.76 -8.75 -10.03
N ALA A 89 5.80 -7.57 -10.65
CA ALA A 89 5.77 -6.29 -9.95
C ALA A 89 4.39 -6.05 -9.31
N TYR A 90 3.31 -6.27 -10.07
CA TYR A 90 1.92 -6.19 -9.60
C TYR A 90 1.70 -7.03 -8.33
N ARG A 91 2.06 -8.32 -8.36
CA ARG A 91 1.94 -9.21 -7.19
C ARG A 91 2.75 -8.74 -5.98
N ARG A 92 3.91 -8.11 -6.19
CA ARG A 92 4.72 -7.58 -5.09
C ARG A 92 4.09 -6.35 -4.47
N LEU A 93 3.54 -5.45 -5.28
CA LEU A 93 2.83 -4.26 -4.80
C LEU A 93 1.55 -4.64 -4.05
N LEU A 94 0.81 -5.66 -4.51
CA LEU A 94 -0.32 -6.22 -3.74
C LEU A 94 0.11 -6.73 -2.37
N ARG A 95 1.22 -7.49 -2.30
CA ARG A 95 1.77 -7.97 -1.02
C ARG A 95 2.31 -6.85 -0.14
N ALA A 96 2.74 -5.74 -0.73
CA ALA A 96 3.12 -4.53 0.00
C ALA A 96 1.90 -3.75 0.53
N GLY A 97 0.67 -4.14 0.16
CA GLY A 97 -0.57 -3.63 0.72
C GLY A 97 -1.17 -2.42 0.01
N PHE A 98 -0.72 -2.12 -1.21
CA PHE A 98 -1.27 -1.04 -2.02
C PHE A 98 -2.61 -1.45 -2.63
N ARG A 99 -3.49 -0.47 -2.87
CA ARG A 99 -4.75 -0.69 -3.57
C ARG A 99 -4.51 -1.05 -5.03
N SER A 100 -5.22 -2.07 -5.54
CA SER A 100 -5.10 -2.58 -6.91
C SER A 100 -5.22 -1.48 -7.97
N GLY A 101 -6.20 -0.59 -7.85
CA GLY A 101 -6.41 0.52 -8.78
C GLY A 101 -5.21 1.48 -8.89
N GLU A 102 -4.60 1.84 -7.76
CA GLU A 102 -3.40 2.69 -7.74
C GLU A 102 -2.19 1.98 -8.33
N ILE A 103 -2.05 0.68 -8.04
CA ILE A 103 -0.99 -0.15 -8.62
C ILE A 103 -1.10 -0.16 -10.14
N VAL A 104 -2.29 -0.42 -10.69
CA VAL A 104 -2.53 -0.46 -12.14
C VAL A 104 -2.22 0.91 -12.76
N ARG A 105 -2.75 2.00 -12.19
CA ARG A 105 -2.50 3.37 -12.67
C ARG A 105 -1.01 3.68 -12.75
N VAL A 106 -0.25 3.35 -11.71
CA VAL A 106 1.20 3.60 -11.70
C VAL A 106 1.93 2.70 -12.68
N LEU A 107 1.68 1.38 -12.67
CA LEU A 107 2.37 0.44 -13.56
C LEU A 107 2.11 0.72 -15.04
N LYS A 108 0.91 1.21 -15.42
CA LYS A 108 0.62 1.68 -16.79
C LYS A 108 1.60 2.77 -17.27
N ARG A 109 2.16 3.58 -16.37
CA ARG A 109 3.18 4.61 -16.69
C ARG A 109 4.58 4.07 -16.94
N PHE A 110 4.81 2.78 -16.68
CA PHE A 110 6.07 2.08 -16.90
C PHE A 110 5.94 0.98 -17.96
N ALA A 111 4.73 0.45 -18.16
CA ALA A 111 4.46 -0.62 -19.11
C ALA A 111 4.60 -0.11 -20.56
N LYS A 112 5.24 -0.92 -21.40
CA LYS A 112 5.25 -0.68 -22.85
C LYS A 112 3.89 -0.97 -23.49
N ASN A 113 3.16 -1.95 -22.95
CA ASN A 113 1.80 -2.33 -23.34
C ASN A 113 0.85 -2.18 -22.14
N PRO A 114 0.15 -1.05 -22.00
CA PRO A 114 -0.70 -0.78 -20.83
C PRO A 114 -1.96 -1.66 -20.77
N ASP A 115 -2.48 -2.09 -21.92
CA ASP A 115 -3.73 -2.85 -22.06
C ASP A 115 -3.69 -4.23 -21.37
N LEU A 116 -2.49 -4.78 -21.14
CA LEU A 116 -2.32 -6.04 -20.41
C LEU A 116 -2.81 -5.95 -18.96
N LEU A 117 -2.78 -4.75 -18.37
CA LEU A 117 -3.22 -4.52 -17.00
C LEU A 117 -4.74 -4.39 -16.88
N ASP A 118 -5.47 -4.19 -17.99
CA ASP A 118 -6.93 -4.09 -17.99
C ASP A 118 -7.57 -5.42 -17.59
N SER A 119 -6.91 -6.54 -17.89
CA SER A 119 -7.31 -7.88 -17.45
C SER A 119 -7.11 -8.14 -15.95
N LEU A 120 -6.31 -7.29 -15.28
CA LEU A 120 -5.97 -7.41 -13.86
C LEU A 120 -6.78 -6.45 -12.98
N GLU A 121 -7.54 -5.54 -13.60
CA GLU A 121 -8.47 -4.65 -12.93
C GLU A 121 -9.66 -5.48 -12.44
N PRO A 122 -9.84 -5.70 -11.12
CA PRO A 122 -11.13 -6.17 -10.65
C PRO A 122 -12.18 -5.11 -11.02
N PRO A 123 -13.39 -5.50 -11.46
CA PRO A 123 -14.45 -4.53 -11.72
C PRO A 123 -14.60 -3.65 -10.48
N ASP A 124 -14.66 -2.33 -10.70
CA ASP A 124 -14.71 -1.30 -9.65
C ASP A 124 -15.41 -1.87 -8.41
N GLU A 125 -14.68 -2.01 -7.30
CA GLU A 125 -15.31 -2.26 -6.01
C GLU A 125 -16.16 -1.02 -5.74
N MET A 126 -17.42 -1.08 -6.18
CA MET A 126 -18.48 -0.13 -5.89
C MET A 126 -18.37 0.22 -4.41
N PRO A 127 -18.42 1.51 -4.04
CA PRO A 127 -18.37 1.89 -2.64
C PRO A 127 -19.48 1.11 -1.95
N ARG A 128 -19.12 0.24 -1.01
CA ARG A 128 -20.11 -0.43 -0.17
C ARG A 128 -20.72 0.67 0.69
N GLU A 129 -21.92 1.10 0.28
CA GLU A 129 -22.80 2.02 1.01
C GLU A 129 -23.03 1.55 2.45
#